data_AF-A0A1Y0MZX4-F1
#
_entry.id   AF-A0A1Y0MZX4-F1
#
_cell.length_a   1.000
_cell.length_b   1.000
_cell.length_c   1.000
_cell.angle_alpha   90.00
_cell.angle_beta   90.00
_cell.angle_gamma   90.00
#
_symmetry.space_group_name_H-M   'P 1'
#
loop_
_entity.id
_entity.type
_entity.pdbx_description
1 polymer ?
#
loop_
_entity_poly.entity_id
_entity_poly.type
_entity_poly.pdbx_seq_one_letter_code
_entity_poly.pdbx_strand_id
1 'polypeptide(L)'
;MIKENSNIISNGVMLNAYPDSIGHKLSDTVNMLQNEAFKDVFSLFYVLPTFFNSDLDRGFSVIDYNLNEELVSKSDLKALENLNIELKFDIVLNHLSVNSPQFKDLLKNGENSKYKDFFINWNTFWKESGTLNKEGIVIPKEEFLNKLFMRKSGLPILKVPFPDGKEKPYWNTFYQEINQQEIDVEDLKSIKNISNLDAHLICDKVIFTIINNIDLATFNFKAFEKHKKEILEIVYKKRTFLGQMDVNAKSELVWDFYEETLAKVKSFGCKILRLDAFAYLHKEIGQTNFFNKPGTWNYLDRINEIAKKNDLILLPEIHAEYGINLHDEVAKEGYQIYDFFLPGLMIHTLETSSNKAIVTWAKEIISKGYKTVNMLGCHDGIPVLDLKGKEVNGTYNKGLLEDAEIESVMNTIIERGGRVKNLYDPSGKKISYYQVNATFFSALGEDEKKLLLARAIQMFMPGIPQVWYLDIFAGKNNYEAADKGGSGGHKEINRTTLTNKDIEEGLKTAIVLNQLKIMRLRNTSKAFLGNIKINTSNENELDIIWENGNEFAQLKANLTTYTLAITFSENEITKKMTF
;
A
#
# COMPACT_ATOMS: atom_id res chain seq x y z
N MET A 1 -29.96 7.75 -23.92
CA MET A 1 -29.10 8.47 -24.88
C MET A 1 -28.01 7.52 -25.31
N ILE A 2 -27.83 7.38 -26.61
CA ILE A 2 -26.84 6.49 -27.24
C ILE A 2 -25.45 6.97 -26.79
N LYS A 3 -24.68 6.11 -26.10
CA LYS A 3 -23.28 6.37 -25.75
C LYS A 3 -22.52 6.60 -27.06
N GLU A 4 -22.20 7.86 -27.38
CA GLU A 4 -21.30 8.17 -28.49
C GLU A 4 -19.94 7.48 -28.23
N ASN A 5 -19.38 6.91 -29.29
CA ASN A 5 -18.09 6.20 -29.33
C ASN A 5 -17.00 6.94 -28.53
N SER A 6 -16.77 6.57 -27.27
CA SER A 6 -15.52 6.94 -26.63
C SER A 6 -14.42 6.03 -27.20
N ASN A 7 -13.39 6.63 -27.80
CA ASN A 7 -12.18 5.91 -28.22
C ASN A 7 -11.29 5.52 -27.02
N ILE A 8 -11.84 5.47 -25.81
CA ILE A 8 -11.10 5.23 -24.57
C ILE A 8 -10.92 3.72 -24.39
N ILE A 9 -9.69 3.29 -24.17
CA ILE A 9 -9.35 1.92 -23.83
C ILE A 9 -9.79 1.64 -22.38
N SER A 10 -10.64 0.63 -22.17
CA SER A 10 -11.15 0.29 -20.82
C SER A 10 -10.05 -0.15 -19.84
N ASN A 11 -8.97 -0.75 -20.33
CA ASN A 11 -7.77 -1.10 -19.55
C ASN A 11 -6.60 -0.12 -19.84
N GLY A 12 -6.92 1.17 -19.93
CA GLY A 12 -5.95 2.21 -20.27
C GLY A 12 -5.16 2.70 -19.06
N VAL A 13 -4.91 4.02 -18.96
CA VAL A 13 -4.09 4.57 -17.87
C VAL A 13 -4.90 4.67 -16.57
N MET A 14 -4.28 4.27 -15.46
CA MET A 14 -4.86 4.28 -14.13
C MET A 14 -4.25 5.39 -13.26
N LEU A 15 -5.06 6.33 -12.79
CA LEU A 15 -4.64 7.27 -11.73
C LEU A 15 -4.55 6.51 -10.40
N ASN A 16 -3.61 6.89 -9.53
CA ASN A 16 -3.53 6.42 -8.15
C ASN A 16 -3.35 7.60 -7.20
N ALA A 17 -4.27 7.75 -6.24
CA ALA A 17 -4.27 8.84 -5.27
C ALA A 17 -5.09 8.50 -4.02
N TYR A 18 -4.83 9.21 -2.93
CA TYR A 18 -5.79 9.30 -1.83
C TYR A 18 -6.95 10.24 -2.22
N PRO A 19 -8.15 10.08 -1.64
CA PRO A 19 -9.25 11.03 -1.78
C PRO A 19 -8.83 12.49 -1.54
N ASP A 20 -7.93 12.73 -0.60
CA ASP A 20 -7.41 14.03 -0.15
C ASP A 20 -5.99 14.32 -0.68
N SER A 21 -5.52 13.59 -1.69
CA SER A 21 -4.23 13.87 -2.35
C SER A 21 -4.25 15.18 -3.13
N ILE A 22 -5.41 15.57 -3.65
CA ILE A 22 -5.66 16.85 -4.33
C ILE A 22 -6.69 17.61 -3.48
N GLY A 23 -6.39 18.84 -3.11
CA GLY A 23 -7.24 19.66 -2.27
C GLY A 23 -7.47 19.04 -0.89
N HIS A 24 -8.74 18.85 -0.53
CA HIS A 24 -9.14 18.33 0.78
C HIS A 24 -10.08 17.11 0.68
N LYS A 25 -10.74 16.91 -0.46
CA LYS A 25 -11.74 15.86 -0.66
C LYS A 25 -11.64 15.27 -2.06
N LEU A 26 -12.28 14.12 -2.27
CA LEU A 26 -12.32 13.46 -3.58
C LEU A 26 -12.89 14.37 -4.68
N SER A 27 -13.82 15.27 -4.32
CA SER A 27 -14.38 16.28 -5.22
C SER A 27 -13.33 17.18 -5.87
N ASP A 28 -12.22 17.48 -5.19
CA ASP A 28 -11.12 18.28 -5.76
C ASP A 28 -10.39 17.49 -6.86
N THR A 29 -10.15 16.19 -6.62
CA THR A 29 -9.60 15.29 -7.65
C THR A 29 -10.57 15.15 -8.83
N VAL A 30 -11.88 15.04 -8.57
CA VAL A 30 -12.91 15.01 -9.63
C VAL A 30 -12.90 16.31 -10.44
N ASN A 31 -12.80 17.47 -9.81
CA ASN A 31 -12.70 18.76 -10.50
C ASN A 31 -11.44 18.84 -11.39
N MET A 32 -10.31 18.33 -10.90
CA MET A 32 -9.08 18.20 -11.69
C MET A 32 -9.33 17.29 -12.92
N LEU A 33 -9.97 16.14 -12.74
CA LEU A 33 -10.25 15.19 -13.84
C LEU A 33 -11.26 15.74 -14.86
N GLN A 34 -12.14 16.65 -14.46
CA GLN A 34 -13.07 17.35 -15.37
C GLN A 34 -12.41 18.49 -16.17
N ASN A 35 -11.20 18.92 -15.79
CA ASN A 35 -10.46 19.91 -16.56
C ASN A 35 -10.05 19.34 -17.94
N GLU A 36 -10.15 20.15 -18.99
CA GLU A 36 -9.83 19.75 -20.36
C GLU A 36 -8.41 19.18 -20.51
N ALA A 37 -7.45 19.63 -19.70
CA ALA A 37 -6.08 19.10 -19.70
C ALA A 37 -6.00 17.61 -19.34
N PHE A 38 -6.97 17.09 -18.57
CA PHE A 38 -7.06 15.69 -18.13
C PHE A 38 -8.03 14.85 -18.95
N LYS A 39 -8.74 15.47 -19.91
CA LYS A 39 -9.67 14.76 -20.77
C LYS A 39 -8.99 13.59 -21.48
N ASP A 40 -9.64 12.43 -21.40
CA ASP A 40 -9.24 11.14 -21.96
C ASP A 40 -7.85 10.65 -21.50
N VAL A 41 -7.30 11.20 -20.41
CA VAL A 41 -5.99 10.77 -19.87
C VAL A 41 -6.12 9.45 -19.10
N PHE A 42 -7.19 9.28 -18.33
CA PHE A 42 -7.40 8.11 -17.46
C PHE A 42 -8.70 7.39 -17.81
N SER A 43 -8.67 6.06 -17.75
CA SER A 43 -9.85 5.18 -17.79
C SER A 43 -10.10 4.50 -16.46
N LEU A 44 -9.10 4.49 -15.58
CA LEU A 44 -9.13 3.83 -14.30
C LEU A 44 -8.67 4.79 -13.20
N PHE A 45 -9.24 4.66 -12.00
CA PHE A 45 -8.78 5.38 -10.83
C PHE A 45 -8.72 4.44 -9.62
N TYR A 46 -7.50 4.17 -9.17
CA TYR A 46 -7.22 3.55 -7.88
C TYR A 46 -7.31 4.59 -6.78
N VAL A 47 -8.39 4.52 -6.00
CA VAL A 47 -8.60 5.39 -4.84
C VAL A 47 -8.17 4.66 -3.57
N LEU A 48 -7.24 5.25 -2.83
CA LEU A 48 -6.66 4.63 -1.64
C LEU A 48 -7.63 4.58 -0.44
N PRO A 49 -7.35 3.75 0.58
CA PRO A 49 -8.36 3.27 1.52
C PRO A 49 -9.00 4.30 2.46
N THR A 50 -8.49 5.53 2.58
CA THR A 50 -9.21 6.61 3.31
C THR A 50 -10.55 6.98 2.66
N PHE A 51 -10.83 6.42 1.47
CA PHE A 51 -12.16 6.35 0.87
C PHE A 51 -13.20 5.72 1.81
N PHE A 52 -12.78 4.79 2.68
CA PHE A 52 -13.61 4.14 3.69
C PHE A 52 -13.34 4.69 5.10
N ASN A 53 -14.28 4.49 6.01
CA ASN A 53 -14.09 4.82 7.42
C ASN A 53 -12.90 4.04 8.00
N SER A 54 -11.89 4.77 8.48
CA SER A 54 -10.60 4.24 8.89
C SER A 54 -9.93 5.16 9.90
N ASP A 55 -8.89 4.69 10.60
CA ASP A 55 -8.18 5.47 11.62
C ASP A 55 -6.65 5.50 11.43
N LEU A 56 -5.96 4.37 11.53
CA LEU A 56 -4.51 4.24 11.37
C LEU A 56 -4.07 3.95 9.94
N ASP A 57 -2.75 4.13 9.74
CA ASP A 57 -2.03 3.74 8.52
C ASP A 57 -2.67 4.35 7.26
N ARG A 58 -3.15 5.59 7.38
CA ARG A 58 -3.78 6.38 6.31
C ARG A 58 -4.76 5.55 5.47
N GLY A 59 -5.68 4.88 6.16
CA GLY A 59 -6.76 4.12 5.54
C GLY A 59 -6.69 2.61 5.70
N PHE A 60 -5.50 2.04 5.90
CA PHE A 60 -5.32 0.58 5.95
C PHE A 60 -5.77 -0.05 7.28
N SER A 61 -6.13 0.75 8.29
CA SER A 61 -6.87 0.29 9.47
C SER A 61 -8.36 0.60 9.30
N VAL A 62 -9.06 -0.30 8.59
CA VAL A 62 -10.47 -0.11 8.20
C VAL A 62 -11.41 -0.37 9.38
N ILE A 63 -12.27 0.58 9.69
CA ILE A 63 -13.36 0.44 10.66
C ILE A 63 -14.54 -0.27 10.01
N ASP A 64 -14.96 0.22 8.85
CA ASP A 64 -15.97 -0.39 7.98
C ASP A 64 -15.81 0.10 6.54
N TYR A 65 -16.42 -0.62 5.60
CA TYR A 65 -16.41 -0.27 4.17
C TYR A 65 -17.58 0.65 3.77
N ASN A 66 -18.12 1.47 4.68
CA ASN A 66 -18.92 2.62 4.26
C ASN A 66 -18.00 3.74 3.77
N LEU A 67 -18.56 4.67 2.99
CA LEU A 67 -17.84 5.86 2.57
C LEU A 67 -17.42 6.67 3.79
N ASN A 68 -16.19 7.17 3.77
CA ASN A 68 -15.78 8.27 4.63
C ASN A 68 -16.44 9.55 4.12
N GLU A 69 -17.59 9.92 4.71
CA GLU A 69 -18.38 11.08 4.27
C GLU A 69 -17.66 12.43 4.47
N GLU A 70 -16.57 12.47 5.24
CA GLU A 70 -15.72 13.66 5.34
C GLU A 70 -14.94 13.90 4.04
N LEU A 71 -14.53 12.85 3.35
CA LEU A 71 -13.66 12.90 2.16
C LEU A 71 -14.38 12.56 0.85
N VAL A 72 -15.44 11.76 0.89
CA VAL A 72 -16.07 11.17 -0.30
C VAL A 72 -17.58 11.32 -0.25
N SER A 73 -18.16 11.76 -1.36
CA SER A 73 -19.60 11.87 -1.55
C SER A 73 -20.11 10.95 -2.67
N LYS A 74 -21.41 10.62 -2.65
CA LYS A 74 -22.06 9.89 -3.75
C LYS A 74 -22.05 10.66 -5.07
N SER A 75 -22.01 12.00 -5.02
CA SER A 75 -21.87 12.83 -6.21
C SER A 75 -20.51 12.63 -6.90
N ASP A 76 -19.44 12.39 -6.13
CA ASP A 76 -18.11 12.13 -6.69
C ASP A 76 -18.11 10.84 -7.52
N LEU A 77 -18.74 9.77 -6.99
CA LEU A 77 -18.88 8.50 -7.71
C LEU A 77 -19.65 8.66 -9.02
N LYS A 78 -20.75 9.42 -9.00
CA LYS A 78 -21.53 9.71 -10.21
C LYS A 78 -20.72 10.55 -11.21
N ALA A 79 -19.89 11.48 -10.73
CA ALA A 79 -19.04 12.28 -11.59
C ALA A 79 -17.93 11.43 -12.25
N LEU A 80 -17.32 10.50 -11.51
CA LEU A 80 -16.34 9.54 -12.05
C LEU A 80 -16.98 8.59 -13.08
N GLU A 81 -18.20 8.12 -12.81
CA GLU A 81 -18.98 7.32 -13.76
C GLU A 81 -19.26 8.11 -15.05
N ASN A 82 -19.66 9.38 -14.95
CA ASN A 82 -19.88 10.26 -16.11
C ASN A 82 -18.61 10.53 -16.92
N LEU A 83 -17.44 10.49 -16.28
CA LEU A 83 -16.12 10.56 -16.93
C LEU A 83 -15.69 9.22 -17.56
N ASN A 84 -16.49 8.16 -17.42
CA ASN A 84 -16.16 6.78 -17.81
C ASN A 84 -14.87 6.27 -17.13
N ILE A 85 -14.65 6.63 -15.86
CA ILE A 85 -13.53 6.17 -15.06
C ILE A 85 -14.00 5.03 -14.17
N GLU A 86 -13.48 3.82 -14.42
CA GLU A 86 -13.72 2.66 -13.57
C GLU A 86 -12.83 2.70 -12.32
N LEU A 87 -13.34 2.20 -11.20
CA LEU A 87 -12.65 2.32 -9.93
C LEU A 87 -11.90 1.06 -9.55
N LYS A 88 -10.78 1.27 -8.88
CA LYS A 88 -10.05 0.25 -8.16
C LYS A 88 -10.01 0.61 -6.69
N PHE A 89 -10.25 -0.38 -5.84
CA PHE A 89 -10.16 -0.23 -4.38
C PHE A 89 -9.32 -1.34 -3.78
N ASP A 90 -8.90 -1.11 -2.54
CA ASP A 90 -8.38 -2.15 -1.67
C ASP A 90 -9.51 -2.95 -1.01
N ILE A 91 -9.23 -4.23 -0.79
CA ILE A 91 -9.79 -4.96 0.33
C ILE A 91 -8.67 -5.36 1.28
N VAL A 92 -8.72 -4.80 2.48
CA VAL A 92 -7.87 -5.16 3.60
C VAL A 92 -8.44 -6.43 4.23
N LEU A 93 -8.08 -7.59 3.67
CA LEU A 93 -8.58 -8.89 4.11
C LEU A 93 -7.94 -9.34 5.42
N ASN A 94 -6.65 -9.05 5.60
CA ASN A 94 -5.87 -9.61 6.71
C ASN A 94 -6.33 -9.12 8.09
N HIS A 95 -6.86 -7.90 8.18
CA HIS A 95 -7.09 -7.25 9.46
C HIS A 95 -8.18 -6.17 9.40
N LEU A 96 -8.74 -5.81 10.56
CA LEU A 96 -9.64 -4.67 10.74
C LEU A 96 -9.19 -3.81 11.93
N SER A 97 -9.65 -2.56 11.98
CA SER A 97 -9.39 -1.67 13.11
C SER A 97 -9.95 -2.24 14.43
N VAL A 98 -9.28 -1.96 15.54
CA VAL A 98 -9.82 -2.09 16.91
C VAL A 98 -11.18 -1.40 17.05
N ASN A 99 -11.43 -0.34 16.28
CA ASN A 99 -12.68 0.41 16.28
C ASN A 99 -13.79 -0.20 15.40
N SER A 100 -13.51 -1.28 14.66
CA SER A 100 -14.51 -1.99 13.86
C SER A 100 -15.68 -2.48 14.73
N PRO A 101 -16.91 -2.53 14.19
CA PRO A 101 -18.07 -3.04 14.93
C PRO A 101 -17.84 -4.45 15.52
N GLN A 102 -17.14 -5.30 14.78
CA GLN A 102 -16.80 -6.67 15.16
C GLN A 102 -15.87 -6.70 16.38
N PHE A 103 -14.79 -5.91 16.36
CA PHE A 103 -13.83 -5.89 17.46
C PHE A 103 -14.39 -5.17 18.69
N LYS A 104 -15.18 -4.10 18.49
CA LYS A 104 -15.89 -3.43 19.60
C LYS A 104 -16.88 -4.36 20.31
N ASP A 105 -17.62 -5.17 19.57
CA ASP A 105 -18.51 -6.17 20.17
C ASP A 105 -17.72 -7.23 20.96
N LEU A 106 -16.57 -7.67 20.43
CA LEU A 106 -15.66 -8.57 21.12
C LEU A 106 -15.12 -7.96 22.43
N LEU A 107 -14.68 -6.70 22.41
CA LEU A 107 -14.21 -5.98 23.60
C LEU A 107 -15.34 -5.77 24.62
N LYS A 108 -16.59 -5.66 24.19
CA LYS A 108 -17.75 -5.47 25.06
C LYS A 108 -18.24 -6.77 25.69
N ASN A 109 -18.33 -7.84 24.92
CA ASN A 109 -18.99 -9.08 25.32
C ASN A 109 -18.01 -10.23 25.64
N GLY A 110 -16.72 -10.07 25.32
CA GLY A 110 -15.69 -11.06 25.57
C GLY A 110 -16.02 -12.41 24.92
N GLU A 111 -15.90 -13.49 25.68
CA GLU A 111 -16.19 -14.87 25.23
C GLU A 111 -17.66 -15.09 24.81
N ASN A 112 -18.57 -14.19 25.22
CA ASN A 112 -19.98 -14.23 24.84
C ASN A 112 -20.27 -13.47 23.52
N SER A 113 -19.25 -12.82 22.93
CA SER A 113 -19.40 -12.17 21.63
C SER A 113 -19.61 -13.20 20.53
N LYS A 114 -20.50 -12.90 19.58
CA LYS A 114 -20.59 -13.68 18.33
C LYS A 114 -19.30 -13.60 17.50
N TYR A 115 -18.46 -12.59 17.72
CA TYR A 115 -17.20 -12.38 17.04
C TYR A 115 -15.98 -12.93 17.80
N LYS A 116 -16.18 -13.76 18.84
CA LYS A 116 -15.07 -14.34 19.63
C LYS A 116 -14.01 -15.07 18.78
N ASP A 117 -14.44 -15.71 17.70
CA ASP A 117 -13.57 -16.44 16.77
C ASP A 117 -13.29 -15.65 15.47
N PHE A 118 -13.75 -14.40 15.36
CA PHE A 118 -13.54 -13.54 14.19
C PHE A 118 -12.09 -13.02 14.12
N PHE A 119 -11.45 -12.82 15.27
CA PHE A 119 -10.07 -12.37 15.40
C PHE A 119 -9.20 -13.45 16.05
N ILE A 120 -7.89 -13.33 15.92
CA ILE A 120 -6.96 -14.34 16.42
C ILE A 120 -6.46 -13.98 17.81
N ASN A 121 -6.98 -14.67 18.82
CA ASN A 121 -6.41 -14.61 20.16
C ASN A 121 -5.05 -15.32 20.19
N TRP A 122 -3.96 -14.58 20.44
CA TRP A 122 -2.59 -15.08 20.35
C TRP A 122 -2.33 -16.25 21.30
N ASN A 123 -2.76 -16.13 22.56
CA ASN A 123 -2.55 -17.16 23.56
C ASN A 123 -3.31 -18.44 23.23
N THR A 124 -4.51 -18.31 22.66
CA THR A 124 -5.31 -19.46 22.22
C THR A 124 -4.65 -20.16 21.03
N PHE A 125 -4.18 -19.38 20.05
CA PHE A 125 -3.47 -19.91 18.88
C PHE A 125 -2.24 -20.73 19.28
N TRP A 126 -1.44 -20.25 20.25
CA TRP A 126 -0.20 -20.92 20.67
C TRP A 126 -0.34 -21.85 21.88
N LYS A 127 -1.55 -22.10 22.38
CA LYS A 127 -1.82 -22.76 23.67
C LYS A 127 -1.05 -24.08 23.88
N GLU A 128 -0.94 -24.89 22.84
CA GLU A 128 -0.28 -26.22 22.89
C GLU A 128 1.17 -26.20 22.37
N SER A 129 1.63 -25.04 21.87
CA SER A 129 2.87 -24.87 21.11
C SER A 129 3.76 -23.75 21.66
N GLY A 130 3.60 -23.41 22.94
CA GLY A 130 4.39 -22.40 23.60
C GLY A 130 4.28 -22.46 25.13
N THR A 131 4.97 -21.54 25.80
CA THR A 131 4.97 -21.42 27.27
C THR A 131 4.52 -20.03 27.69
N LEU A 132 3.61 -19.95 28.67
CA LEU A 132 3.12 -18.68 29.20
C LEU A 132 4.23 -17.97 29.99
N ASN A 133 4.54 -16.72 29.61
CA ASN A 133 5.51 -15.90 30.33
C ASN A 133 4.86 -15.14 31.52
N LYS A 134 5.69 -14.37 32.24
CA LYS A 134 5.24 -13.59 33.41
C LYS A 134 4.28 -12.46 33.06
N GLU A 135 4.27 -11.98 31.82
CA GLU A 135 3.33 -10.97 31.33
C GLU A 135 2.01 -11.57 30.82
N GLY A 136 1.80 -12.88 30.98
CA GLY A 136 0.58 -13.56 30.53
C GLY A 136 0.49 -13.74 29.02
N ILE A 137 1.62 -13.76 28.31
CA ILE A 137 1.70 -13.99 26.87
C ILE A 137 2.33 -15.37 26.63
N VAL A 138 1.73 -16.17 25.75
CA VAL A 138 2.32 -17.45 25.32
C VAL A 138 3.48 -17.16 24.37
N ILE A 139 4.69 -17.56 24.74
CA ILE A 139 5.86 -17.49 23.88
C ILE A 139 5.94 -18.79 23.07
N PRO A 140 5.87 -18.74 21.73
CA PRO A 140 5.98 -19.93 20.89
C PRO A 140 7.30 -20.65 21.13
N LYS A 141 7.30 -21.98 20.95
CA LYS A 141 8.55 -22.76 20.92
C LYS A 141 9.50 -22.18 19.87
N GLU A 142 10.81 -22.23 20.15
CA GLU A 142 11.85 -21.63 19.31
C GLU A 142 11.80 -22.13 17.85
N GLU A 143 11.52 -23.43 17.64
CA GLU A 143 11.37 -24.04 16.31
C GLU A 143 10.25 -23.42 15.44
N PHE A 144 9.23 -22.83 16.07
CA PHE A 144 8.14 -22.13 15.39
C PHE A 144 8.43 -20.64 15.29
N LEU A 145 8.96 -20.03 16.35
CA LEU A 145 9.28 -18.61 16.40
C LEU A 145 10.30 -18.22 15.33
N ASN A 146 11.32 -19.06 15.11
CA ASN A 146 12.38 -18.81 14.12
C ASN A 146 11.89 -18.89 12.66
N LYS A 147 10.70 -19.46 12.42
CA LYS A 147 10.10 -19.52 11.08
C LYS A 147 9.21 -18.32 10.77
N LEU A 148 8.69 -17.64 11.80
CA LEU A 148 7.73 -16.55 11.61
C LEU A 148 8.33 -15.40 10.81
N PHE A 149 7.61 -14.98 9.76
CA PHE A 149 7.96 -13.80 9.00
C PHE A 149 7.45 -12.54 9.73
N MET A 150 8.39 -11.74 10.26
CA MET A 150 8.07 -10.62 11.14
C MET A 150 8.09 -9.27 10.40
N ARG A 151 7.07 -8.44 10.66
CA ARG A 151 6.94 -7.08 10.09
C ARG A 151 7.24 -5.95 11.07
N LYS A 152 7.46 -6.28 12.34
CA LYS A 152 7.87 -5.37 13.41
C LYS A 152 8.73 -6.11 14.43
N SER A 153 9.42 -5.35 15.27
CA SER A 153 10.21 -5.89 16.38
C SER A 153 9.30 -6.50 17.45
N GLY A 154 9.74 -7.59 18.07
CA GLY A 154 8.97 -8.34 19.06
C GLY A 154 7.80 -9.11 18.44
N LEU A 155 6.99 -9.77 19.28
CA LEU A 155 5.85 -10.58 18.83
C LEU A 155 4.77 -9.72 18.14
N PRO A 156 4.04 -10.27 17.15
CA PRO A 156 3.02 -9.53 16.41
C PRO A 156 1.70 -9.50 17.20
N ILE A 157 1.71 -8.83 18.35
CA ILE A 157 0.58 -8.77 19.28
C ILE A 157 0.24 -7.32 19.66
N LEU A 158 -1.04 -7.11 19.97
CA LEU A 158 -1.53 -5.98 20.74
C LEU A 158 -2.32 -6.53 21.94
N LYS A 159 -2.00 -6.03 23.15
CA LYS A 159 -2.74 -6.34 24.37
C LYS A 159 -3.89 -5.35 24.51
N VAL A 160 -5.11 -5.88 24.60
CA VAL A 160 -6.33 -5.07 24.69
C VAL A 160 -7.14 -5.45 25.93
N PRO A 161 -7.82 -4.50 26.61
CA PRO A 161 -8.60 -4.76 27.81
C PRO A 161 -9.89 -5.50 27.48
N PHE A 162 -10.24 -6.52 28.28
CA PHE A 162 -11.47 -7.30 28.16
C PHE A 162 -12.42 -7.09 29.36
N PRO A 163 -13.71 -7.44 29.22
CA PRO A 163 -14.72 -7.24 30.28
C PRO A 163 -14.44 -7.97 31.59
N ASP A 164 -13.60 -9.02 31.55
CA ASP A 164 -13.15 -9.77 32.71
C ASP A 164 -12.05 -9.03 33.52
N GLY A 165 -11.70 -7.81 33.10
CA GLY A 165 -10.70 -6.96 33.75
C GLY A 165 -9.25 -7.31 33.39
N LYS A 166 -9.02 -8.26 32.48
CA LYS A 166 -7.68 -8.66 32.02
C LYS A 166 -7.38 -8.06 30.65
N GLU A 167 -6.11 -7.81 30.39
CA GLU A 167 -5.64 -7.59 29.02
C GLU A 167 -5.39 -8.93 28.34
N LYS A 168 -5.88 -9.09 27.10
CA LYS A 168 -5.66 -10.29 26.30
C LYS A 168 -4.82 -9.93 25.06
N PRO A 169 -3.79 -10.73 24.71
CA PRO A 169 -3.01 -10.50 23.50
C PRO A 169 -3.77 -11.03 22.28
N TYR A 170 -4.03 -10.15 21.32
CA TYR A 170 -4.56 -10.50 20.00
C TYR A 170 -3.49 -10.29 18.94
N TRP A 171 -3.55 -11.10 17.89
CA TRP A 171 -2.64 -11.02 16.76
C TRP A 171 -2.82 -9.66 16.06
N ASN A 172 -1.70 -8.97 15.87
CA ASN A 172 -1.59 -7.69 15.19
C ASN A 172 -0.24 -7.67 14.46
N THR A 173 -0.27 -8.01 13.18
CA THR A 173 0.92 -8.15 12.32
C THR A 173 1.58 -6.81 12.03
N PHE A 174 0.77 -5.76 11.89
CA PHE A 174 1.19 -4.45 11.40
C PHE A 174 1.15 -3.37 12.50
N TYR A 175 0.66 -2.18 12.18
CA TYR A 175 0.70 -1.00 13.04
C TYR A 175 -0.25 -1.14 14.25
N GLN A 176 0.15 -0.49 15.33
CA GLN A 176 -0.61 -0.32 16.56
C GLN A 176 -0.19 1.00 17.21
N GLU A 177 -1.12 1.59 17.95
CA GLU A 177 -0.89 2.79 18.73
C GLU A 177 -1.68 2.67 20.04
N ILE A 178 -1.02 2.95 21.16
CA ILE A 178 -1.65 2.96 22.47
C ILE A 178 -1.47 4.37 23.01
N ASN A 179 -2.57 5.11 23.05
CA ASN A 179 -2.57 6.48 23.50
C ASN A 179 -3.08 6.56 24.93
N GLN A 180 -2.27 7.18 25.77
CA GLN A 180 -2.66 7.47 27.13
C GLN A 180 -3.49 8.76 27.14
N GLN A 181 -4.79 8.66 27.42
CA GLN A 181 -5.59 9.87 27.64
C GLN A 181 -5.27 10.50 28.99
N GLU A 182 -5.47 11.81 29.05
CA GLU A 182 -5.45 12.57 30.29
C GLU A 182 -6.56 12.09 31.23
N ILE A 183 -6.23 12.07 32.52
CA ILE A 183 -7.21 11.85 33.58
C ILE A 183 -7.59 13.20 34.17
N ASP A 184 -8.83 13.34 34.57
CA ASP A 184 -9.34 14.50 35.28
C ASP A 184 -9.63 14.15 36.75
N VAL A 185 -9.97 15.18 37.52
CA VAL A 185 -10.26 15.04 38.96
C VAL A 185 -11.49 14.16 39.21
N GLU A 186 -12.43 14.09 38.27
CA GLU A 186 -13.63 13.28 38.38
C GLU A 186 -13.29 11.79 38.38
N ASP A 187 -12.34 11.37 37.55
CA ASP A 187 -11.88 9.99 37.48
C ASP A 187 -11.33 9.47 38.81
N LEU A 188 -10.66 10.36 39.54
CA LEU A 188 -9.97 10.04 40.80
C LEU A 188 -10.92 10.00 42.01
N LYS A 189 -12.19 10.40 41.87
CA LYS A 189 -13.18 10.38 42.97
C LYS A 189 -13.42 8.98 43.54
N SER A 190 -13.14 7.95 42.77
CA SER A 190 -13.25 6.55 43.20
C SER A 190 -12.15 6.15 44.21
N ILE A 191 -11.05 6.89 44.30
CA ILE A 191 -9.97 6.61 45.24
C ILE A 191 -10.29 7.23 46.61
N LYS A 192 -10.33 6.40 47.65
CA LYS A 192 -10.59 6.85 49.02
C LYS A 192 -9.43 7.70 49.57
N ASN A 193 -9.76 8.73 50.34
CA ASN A 193 -8.82 9.59 51.08
C ASN A 193 -7.88 10.44 50.19
N ILE A 194 -8.36 10.88 49.02
CA ILE A 194 -7.71 11.89 48.18
C ILE A 194 -8.53 13.17 48.26
N SER A 195 -7.89 14.29 48.64
CA SER A 195 -8.56 15.60 48.60
C SER A 195 -8.64 16.12 47.16
N ASN A 196 -9.53 17.08 46.88
CA ASN A 196 -9.59 17.69 45.55
C ASN A 196 -8.24 18.30 45.14
N LEU A 197 -7.47 18.88 46.07
CA LEU A 197 -6.15 19.42 45.77
C LEU A 197 -5.15 18.31 45.39
N ASP A 198 -5.18 17.19 46.12
CA ASP A 198 -4.33 16.03 45.81
C ASP A 198 -4.68 15.42 44.46
N ALA A 199 -5.96 15.37 44.09
CA ALA A 199 -6.42 14.87 42.80
C ALA A 199 -5.85 15.71 41.64
N HIS A 200 -5.86 17.05 41.75
CA HIS A 200 -5.24 17.92 40.75
C HIS A 200 -3.74 17.65 40.63
N LEU A 201 -3.03 17.51 41.75
CA LEU A 201 -1.58 17.19 41.75
C LEU A 201 -1.28 15.82 41.14
N ILE A 202 -2.18 14.85 41.27
CA ILE A 202 -2.06 13.54 40.60
C ILE A 202 -2.29 13.68 39.09
N CYS A 203 -3.33 14.40 38.66
CA CYS A 203 -3.56 14.70 37.25
C CYS A 203 -2.34 15.39 36.62
N ASP A 204 -1.79 16.43 37.26
CA ASP A 204 -0.60 17.14 36.78
C ASP A 204 0.61 16.21 36.63
N LYS A 205 0.79 15.27 37.57
CA LYS A 205 1.86 14.26 37.50
C LYS A 205 1.66 13.30 36.33
N VAL A 206 0.43 12.84 36.11
CA VAL A 206 0.11 11.95 34.99
C VAL A 206 0.31 12.68 33.66
N ILE A 207 -0.20 13.91 33.52
CA ILE A 207 0.01 14.76 32.34
C ILE A 207 1.51 14.98 32.10
N PHE A 208 2.28 15.29 33.15
CA PHE A 208 3.73 15.41 33.05
C PHE A 208 4.39 14.15 32.51
N THR A 209 4.01 12.96 33.00
CA THR A 209 4.57 11.70 32.49
C THR A 209 4.19 11.44 31.04
N ILE A 210 2.97 11.78 30.62
CA ILE A 210 2.50 11.64 29.23
C ILE A 210 3.32 12.56 28.31
N ILE A 211 3.41 13.85 28.64
CA ILE A 211 4.15 14.86 27.84
C ILE A 211 5.63 14.49 27.70
N ASN A 212 6.24 13.93 28.74
CA ASN A 212 7.66 13.59 28.76
C ASN A 212 7.95 12.12 28.37
N ASN A 213 6.94 11.36 27.94
CA ASN A 213 7.06 9.94 27.56
C ASN A 213 7.74 9.08 28.64
N ILE A 214 7.40 9.31 29.91
CA ILE A 214 7.94 8.57 31.08
C ILE A 214 7.00 7.42 31.40
N ASP A 215 7.54 6.22 31.62
CA ASP A 215 6.75 5.07 32.04
C ASP A 215 6.12 5.29 33.43
N LEU A 216 4.80 5.44 33.44
CA LEU A 216 3.97 5.59 34.63
C LEU A 216 4.15 4.46 35.66
N ALA A 217 4.46 3.23 35.21
CA ALA A 217 4.67 2.10 36.13
C ALA A 217 5.93 2.29 36.99
N THR A 218 6.97 2.89 36.42
CA THR A 218 8.24 3.17 37.11
C THR A 218 8.29 4.57 37.72
N PHE A 219 7.36 5.46 37.36
CA PHE A 219 7.26 6.81 37.91
C PHE A 219 6.97 6.82 39.42
N ASN A 220 7.64 7.72 40.15
CA ASN A 220 7.48 7.89 41.60
C ASN A 220 6.47 9.00 41.88
N PHE A 221 5.31 8.64 42.43
CA PHE A 221 4.21 9.55 42.75
C PHE A 221 4.41 10.29 44.09
N LYS A 222 5.54 10.06 44.78
CA LYS A 222 5.93 10.67 46.05
C LYS A 222 4.85 10.46 47.12
N ALA A 223 4.20 11.55 47.57
CA ALA A 223 3.17 11.51 48.60
C ALA A 223 1.95 10.63 48.24
N PHE A 224 1.76 10.33 46.94
CA PHE A 224 0.65 9.53 46.42
C PHE A 224 1.06 8.09 46.08
N GLU A 225 2.28 7.64 46.43
CA GLU A 225 2.75 6.29 46.10
C GLU A 225 1.85 5.19 46.68
N LYS A 226 1.24 5.45 47.86
CA LYS A 226 0.24 4.56 48.49
C LYS A 226 -1.03 4.34 47.64
N HIS A 227 -1.31 5.23 46.69
CA HIS A 227 -2.46 5.16 45.77
C HIS A 227 -2.01 4.83 44.34
N LYS A 228 -0.72 4.53 44.12
CA LYS A 228 -0.16 4.34 42.78
C LYS A 228 -0.88 3.24 42.02
N LYS A 229 -1.24 2.14 42.68
CA LYS A 229 -1.95 1.04 42.03
C LYS A 229 -3.31 1.50 41.50
N GLU A 230 -4.11 2.18 42.32
CA GLU A 230 -5.42 2.69 41.96
C GLU A 230 -5.34 3.79 40.88
N ILE A 231 -4.34 4.67 40.98
CA ILE A 231 -4.05 5.69 39.95
C ILE A 231 -3.73 4.99 38.62
N LEU A 232 -2.82 4.02 38.61
CA LEU A 232 -2.47 3.27 37.40
C LEU A 232 -3.68 2.53 36.82
N GLU A 233 -4.54 1.94 37.66
CA GLU A 233 -5.77 1.29 37.20
C GLU A 233 -6.72 2.28 36.49
N ILE A 234 -6.88 3.50 37.00
CA ILE A 234 -7.72 4.54 36.38
C ILE A 234 -7.08 5.05 35.09
N VAL A 235 -5.79 5.37 35.12
CA VAL A 235 -5.03 5.86 33.98
C VAL A 235 -5.06 4.82 32.86
N TYR A 236 -4.79 3.55 33.16
CA TYR A 236 -4.79 2.49 32.14
C TYR A 236 -6.18 2.20 31.58
N LYS A 237 -7.26 2.38 32.36
CA LYS A 237 -8.64 2.30 31.85
C LYS A 237 -8.98 3.39 30.82
N LYS A 238 -8.30 4.53 30.86
CA LYS A 238 -8.49 5.63 29.90
C LYS A 238 -7.61 5.53 28.66
N ARG A 239 -6.86 4.43 28.49
CA ARG A 239 -6.09 4.22 27.25
C ARG A 239 -7.01 4.03 26.06
N THR A 240 -6.69 4.67 24.95
CA THR A 240 -7.26 4.36 23.65
C THR A 240 -6.30 3.48 22.87
N PHE A 241 -6.87 2.52 22.17
CA PHE A 241 -6.14 1.52 21.41
C PHE A 241 -6.53 1.67 19.95
N LEU A 242 -5.53 1.81 19.10
CA LEU A 242 -5.67 1.70 17.67
C LEU A 242 -4.78 0.54 17.21
N GLY A 243 -5.26 -0.23 16.24
CA GLY A 243 -4.52 -1.39 15.78
C GLY A 243 -5.19 -2.12 14.65
N GLN A 244 -4.36 -2.68 13.79
CA GLN A 244 -4.72 -3.54 12.68
C GLN A 244 -4.86 -4.99 13.17
N MET A 245 -6.04 -5.37 13.68
CA MET A 245 -6.29 -6.65 14.34
C MET A 245 -6.51 -7.76 13.31
N ASP A 246 -5.63 -8.76 13.29
CA ASP A 246 -5.70 -9.83 12.30
C ASP A 246 -6.96 -10.67 12.47
N VAL A 247 -7.66 -10.88 11.36
CA VAL A 247 -8.87 -11.72 11.32
C VAL A 247 -8.50 -13.19 11.22
N ASN A 248 -9.39 -14.04 11.71
CA ASN A 248 -9.26 -15.48 11.65
C ASN A 248 -9.98 -16.02 10.40
N ALA A 249 -9.25 -16.25 9.32
CA ALA A 249 -9.80 -16.79 8.08
C ALA A 249 -10.37 -18.23 8.18
N LYS A 250 -10.23 -18.90 9.35
CA LYS A 250 -10.95 -20.16 9.64
C LYS A 250 -12.40 -19.92 10.10
N SER A 251 -12.79 -18.69 10.38
CA SER A 251 -14.14 -18.32 10.79
C SER A 251 -15.03 -18.00 9.59
N GLU A 252 -16.19 -18.63 9.50
CA GLU A 252 -17.16 -18.37 8.42
C GLU A 252 -17.72 -16.94 8.47
N LEU A 253 -17.81 -16.32 9.66
CA LEU A 253 -18.23 -14.92 9.79
C LEU A 253 -17.27 -13.95 9.07
N VAL A 254 -15.99 -14.31 8.95
CA VAL A 254 -15.01 -13.51 8.19
C VAL A 254 -15.30 -13.61 6.70
N TRP A 255 -15.71 -14.78 6.21
CA TRP A 255 -16.08 -14.98 4.82
C TRP A 255 -17.43 -14.35 4.46
N ASP A 256 -18.41 -14.37 5.36
CA ASP A 256 -19.66 -13.62 5.23
C ASP A 256 -19.37 -12.12 5.11
N PHE A 257 -18.47 -11.60 5.96
CA PHE A 257 -18.01 -10.21 5.89
C PHE A 257 -17.33 -9.90 4.55
N TYR A 258 -16.54 -10.82 3.99
CA TYR A 258 -15.95 -10.64 2.66
C TYR A 258 -17.02 -10.63 1.56
N GLU A 259 -18.03 -11.52 1.59
CA GLU A 259 -19.14 -11.49 0.62
C GLU A 259 -19.87 -10.14 0.65
N GLU A 260 -20.23 -9.64 1.84
CA GLU A 260 -20.87 -8.33 2.00
C GLU A 260 -19.99 -7.18 1.50
N THR A 261 -18.69 -7.23 1.83
CA THR A 261 -17.73 -6.19 1.45
C THR A 261 -17.54 -6.13 -0.06
N LEU A 262 -17.38 -7.27 -0.74
CA LEU A 262 -17.19 -7.34 -2.19
C LEU A 262 -18.43 -6.80 -2.94
N ALA A 263 -19.63 -7.15 -2.50
CA ALA A 263 -20.86 -6.59 -3.04
C ALA A 263 -20.94 -5.06 -2.84
N LYS A 264 -20.51 -4.58 -1.68
CA LYS A 264 -20.52 -3.16 -1.34
C LYS A 264 -19.54 -2.35 -2.17
N VAL A 265 -18.28 -2.78 -2.31
CA VAL A 265 -17.31 -2.07 -3.14
C VAL A 265 -17.72 -2.09 -4.61
N LYS A 266 -18.33 -3.19 -5.10
CA LYS A 266 -18.93 -3.22 -6.45
C LYS A 266 -20.03 -2.17 -6.60
N SER A 267 -20.87 -1.98 -5.58
CA SER A 267 -21.93 -0.96 -5.60
C SER A 267 -21.40 0.48 -5.70
N PHE A 268 -20.13 0.72 -5.36
CA PHE A 268 -19.46 2.00 -5.54
C PHE A 268 -18.80 2.18 -6.92
N GLY A 269 -18.93 1.20 -7.83
CA GLY A 269 -18.35 1.25 -9.17
C GLY A 269 -16.98 0.56 -9.30
N CYS A 270 -16.59 -0.26 -8.31
CA CYS A 270 -15.35 -1.01 -8.37
C CYS A 270 -15.33 -2.03 -9.52
N LYS A 271 -14.21 -2.09 -10.25
CA LYS A 271 -13.90 -3.11 -11.25
C LYS A 271 -12.71 -3.97 -10.87
N ILE A 272 -11.66 -3.37 -10.30
CA ILE A 272 -10.44 -4.06 -9.88
C ILE A 272 -10.32 -3.98 -8.36
N LEU A 273 -10.14 -5.13 -7.70
CA LEU A 273 -10.00 -5.22 -6.27
C LEU A 273 -8.58 -5.65 -5.90
N ARG A 274 -7.81 -4.75 -5.30
CA ARG A 274 -6.47 -5.04 -4.77
C ARG A 274 -6.61 -5.84 -3.48
N LEU A 275 -5.99 -7.02 -3.40
CA LEU A 275 -5.96 -7.79 -2.16
C LEU A 275 -4.76 -7.35 -1.32
N ASP A 276 -4.99 -6.43 -0.38
CA ASP A 276 -3.95 -5.92 0.49
C ASP A 276 -3.45 -6.99 1.46
N ALA A 277 -2.12 -7.12 1.57
CA ALA A 277 -1.44 -8.00 2.50
C ALA A 277 -1.98 -9.45 2.53
N PHE A 278 -2.49 -9.95 1.39
CA PHE A 278 -3.19 -11.23 1.32
C PHE A 278 -2.29 -12.42 1.69
N ALA A 279 -0.98 -12.33 1.41
CA ALA A 279 0.00 -13.33 1.78
C ALA A 279 0.04 -13.61 3.30
N TYR A 280 -0.41 -12.68 4.15
CA TYR A 280 -0.39 -12.82 5.61
C TYR A 280 -1.68 -13.43 6.19
N LEU A 281 -2.74 -13.58 5.38
CA LEU A 281 -4.06 -13.98 5.85
C LEU A 281 -4.05 -15.38 6.48
N HIS A 282 -3.37 -16.33 5.84
CA HIS A 282 -3.29 -17.71 6.31
C HIS A 282 -2.23 -17.87 7.41
N LYS A 283 -2.69 -18.17 8.63
CA LYS A 283 -1.84 -18.39 9.81
C LYS A 283 -1.96 -19.83 10.30
N GLU A 284 -0.82 -20.49 10.44
CA GLU A 284 -0.74 -21.89 10.86
C GLU A 284 0.54 -22.15 11.67
N ILE A 285 0.44 -23.00 12.69
CA ILE A 285 1.59 -23.33 13.55
C ILE A 285 2.66 -24.05 12.72
N GLY A 286 3.92 -23.64 12.90
CA GLY A 286 5.08 -24.24 12.22
C GLY A 286 5.30 -23.79 10.77
N GLN A 287 4.45 -22.91 10.24
CA GLN A 287 4.62 -22.25 8.96
C GLN A 287 5.19 -20.84 9.14
N THR A 288 5.62 -20.21 8.04
CA THR A 288 6.20 -18.85 8.06
C THR A 288 5.16 -17.76 8.31
N ASN A 289 3.89 -18.05 8.00
CA ASN A 289 2.77 -17.10 7.98
C ASN A 289 2.97 -15.96 6.97
N PHE A 290 3.67 -16.30 5.89
CA PHE A 290 3.76 -15.52 4.67
C PHE A 290 3.62 -16.46 3.47
N PHE A 291 2.52 -16.31 2.74
CA PHE A 291 2.14 -17.14 1.60
C PHE A 291 2.22 -18.65 1.91
N ASN A 292 1.61 -19.08 3.02
CA ASN A 292 1.62 -20.49 3.42
C ASN A 292 0.93 -21.36 2.36
N LYS A 293 1.60 -22.41 1.89
CA LYS A 293 1.05 -23.34 0.90
C LYS A 293 0.59 -24.65 1.58
N PRO A 294 -0.56 -25.23 1.18
CA PRO A 294 -1.51 -24.77 0.15
C PRO A 294 -2.56 -23.76 0.68
N GLY A 295 -2.55 -23.42 1.97
CA GLY A 295 -3.64 -22.68 2.61
C GLY A 295 -3.96 -21.31 1.99
N THR A 296 -2.95 -20.55 1.59
CA THR A 296 -3.13 -19.25 0.90
C THR A 296 -3.81 -19.44 -0.46
N TRP A 297 -3.51 -20.51 -1.21
CA TRP A 297 -4.19 -20.81 -2.47
C TRP A 297 -5.66 -21.12 -2.27
N ASN A 298 -5.99 -21.97 -1.29
CA ASN A 298 -7.39 -22.28 -0.97
C ASN A 298 -8.21 -21.02 -0.62
N TYR A 299 -7.61 -20.08 0.12
CA TYR A 299 -8.26 -18.80 0.42
C TYR A 299 -8.37 -17.90 -0.81
N LEU A 300 -7.38 -17.94 -1.70
CA LEU A 300 -7.38 -17.13 -2.93
C LEU A 300 -8.46 -17.61 -3.90
N ASP A 301 -8.65 -18.92 -4.03
CA ASP A 301 -9.72 -19.51 -4.81
C ASP A 301 -11.09 -19.11 -4.26
N ARG A 302 -11.26 -19.24 -2.92
CA ARG A 302 -12.52 -18.91 -2.27
C ARG A 302 -12.90 -17.44 -2.46
N ILE A 303 -11.97 -16.49 -2.27
CA ILE A 303 -12.26 -15.06 -2.50
C ILE A 303 -12.47 -14.76 -3.98
N ASN A 304 -11.80 -15.47 -4.89
CA ASN A 304 -11.98 -15.33 -6.33
C ASN A 304 -13.38 -15.74 -6.78
N GLU A 305 -13.95 -16.80 -6.21
CA GLU A 305 -15.36 -17.16 -6.48
C GLU A 305 -16.33 -16.06 -6.03
N ILE A 306 -16.08 -15.42 -4.88
CA ILE A 306 -16.87 -14.27 -4.42
C ILE A 306 -16.70 -13.08 -5.37
N ALA A 307 -15.47 -12.81 -5.83
CA ALA A 307 -15.16 -11.73 -6.76
C ALA A 307 -15.86 -11.91 -8.12
N LYS A 308 -15.84 -13.13 -8.66
CA LYS A 308 -16.53 -13.47 -9.92
C LYS A 308 -18.04 -13.24 -9.83
N LYS A 309 -18.69 -13.59 -8.72
CA LYS A 309 -20.13 -13.30 -8.49
C LYS A 309 -20.44 -11.80 -8.57
N ASN A 310 -19.47 -10.95 -8.24
CA ASN A 310 -19.61 -9.49 -8.22
C ASN A 310 -18.99 -8.79 -9.45
N ASP A 311 -18.55 -9.53 -10.48
CA ASP A 311 -17.85 -8.97 -11.65
C ASP A 311 -16.66 -8.07 -11.24
N LEU A 312 -15.83 -8.60 -10.33
CA LEU A 312 -14.59 -7.98 -9.85
C LEU A 312 -13.37 -8.75 -10.34
N ILE A 313 -12.33 -8.02 -10.75
CA ILE A 313 -11.02 -8.56 -11.10
C ILE A 313 -10.12 -8.47 -9.88
N LEU A 314 -9.57 -9.59 -9.42
CA LEU A 314 -8.63 -9.60 -8.31
C LEU A 314 -7.22 -9.24 -8.76
N LEU A 315 -6.57 -8.40 -7.97
CA LEU A 315 -5.16 -8.03 -8.10
C LEU A 315 -4.45 -8.25 -6.76
N PRO A 316 -3.90 -9.45 -6.52
CA PRO A 316 -3.14 -9.71 -5.30
C PRO A 316 -1.91 -8.82 -5.21
N GLU A 317 -1.73 -8.14 -4.08
CA GLU A 317 -0.47 -7.47 -3.80
C GLU A 317 0.50 -8.43 -3.11
N ILE A 318 1.62 -8.70 -3.78
CA ILE A 318 2.64 -9.63 -3.31
C ILE A 318 4.01 -9.05 -3.66
N HIS A 319 4.73 -8.61 -2.63
CA HIS A 319 6.14 -8.28 -2.72
C HIS A 319 6.98 -9.53 -2.43
N ALA A 320 7.76 -9.96 -3.42
CA ALA A 320 8.64 -11.10 -3.31
C ALA A 320 9.88 -10.91 -4.19
N GLU A 321 11.02 -11.44 -3.74
CA GLU A 321 12.24 -11.50 -4.55
C GLU A 321 11.94 -12.23 -5.87
N TYR A 322 12.34 -11.65 -7.01
CA TYR A 322 12.10 -12.20 -8.34
C TYR A 322 12.51 -13.67 -8.44
N GLY A 323 13.68 -14.03 -7.88
CA GLY A 323 14.20 -15.41 -7.89
C GLY A 323 13.32 -16.44 -7.16
N ILE A 324 12.31 -16.03 -6.39
CA ILE A 324 11.32 -16.95 -5.82
C ILE A 324 10.37 -17.49 -6.91
N ASN A 325 10.20 -16.77 -8.02
CA ASN A 325 9.24 -17.07 -9.10
C ASN A 325 7.77 -17.07 -8.66
N LEU A 326 7.44 -16.48 -7.50
CA LEU A 326 6.05 -16.41 -7.02
C LEU A 326 5.14 -15.63 -7.97
N HIS A 327 5.67 -14.62 -8.66
CA HIS A 327 4.93 -13.87 -9.68
C HIS A 327 4.53 -14.75 -10.88
N ASP A 328 5.40 -15.67 -11.33
CA ASP A 328 5.11 -16.65 -12.39
C ASP A 328 4.07 -17.68 -11.93
N GLU A 329 4.15 -18.14 -10.67
CA GLU A 329 3.12 -19.01 -10.08
C GLU A 329 1.74 -18.32 -10.06
N VAL A 330 1.66 -17.10 -9.52
CA VAL A 330 0.39 -16.35 -9.44
C VAL A 330 -0.18 -16.03 -10.82
N ALA A 331 0.67 -15.69 -11.78
CA ALA A 331 0.24 -15.45 -13.16
C ALA A 331 -0.27 -16.73 -13.85
N LYS A 332 0.34 -17.90 -13.60
CA LYS A 332 -0.10 -19.20 -14.13
C LYS A 332 -1.48 -19.62 -13.61
N GLU A 333 -1.81 -19.24 -12.38
CA GLU A 333 -3.15 -19.41 -11.81
C GLU A 333 -4.19 -18.40 -12.39
N GLY A 334 -3.78 -17.57 -13.35
CA GLY A 334 -4.66 -16.67 -14.11
C GLY A 334 -4.90 -15.30 -13.46
N TYR A 335 -4.20 -14.99 -12.37
CA TYR A 335 -4.30 -13.69 -11.71
C TYR A 335 -3.47 -12.61 -12.41
N GLN A 336 -3.95 -11.37 -12.33
CA GLN A 336 -3.14 -10.21 -12.68
C GLN A 336 -2.11 -9.96 -11.56
N ILE A 337 -0.92 -9.51 -11.93
CA ILE A 337 0.16 -9.22 -10.97
C ILE A 337 0.56 -7.75 -11.01
N TYR A 338 1.10 -7.24 -9.91
CA TYR A 338 1.83 -5.99 -9.94
C TYR A 338 3.21 -6.19 -10.56
N ASP A 339 3.63 -5.24 -11.39
CA ASP A 339 5.02 -5.13 -11.83
C ASP A 339 5.78 -4.23 -10.84
N PHE A 340 6.17 -4.84 -9.71
CA PHE A 340 7.06 -4.22 -8.73
C PHE A 340 8.53 -4.24 -9.15
N PHE A 341 8.85 -4.80 -10.31
CA PHE A 341 10.21 -4.81 -10.84
C PHE A 341 10.51 -3.53 -11.63
N LEU A 342 9.53 -3.04 -12.40
CA LEU A 342 9.69 -1.85 -13.25
C LEU A 342 10.25 -0.61 -12.53
N PRO A 343 9.82 -0.23 -11.30
CA PRO A 343 10.34 0.98 -10.65
C PRO A 343 11.87 0.98 -10.49
N GLY A 344 12.43 -0.10 -9.92
CA GLY A 344 13.88 -0.21 -9.72
C GLY A 344 14.64 -0.46 -11.02
N LEU A 345 14.07 -1.26 -11.95
CA LEU A 345 14.62 -1.44 -13.29
C LEU A 345 14.71 -0.13 -14.07
N MET A 346 13.70 0.73 -13.95
CA MET A 346 13.67 2.03 -14.63
C MET A 346 14.79 2.95 -14.14
N ILE A 347 14.98 3.03 -12.82
CA ILE A 347 16.07 3.82 -12.24
C ILE A 347 17.42 3.24 -12.71
N HIS A 348 17.61 1.93 -12.61
CA HIS A 348 18.82 1.26 -13.10
C HIS A 348 19.09 1.58 -14.58
N THR A 349 18.09 1.44 -15.45
CA THR A 349 18.20 1.69 -16.89
C THR A 349 18.60 3.14 -17.20
N LEU A 350 18.05 4.12 -16.48
CA LEU A 350 18.36 5.53 -16.71
C LEU A 350 19.74 5.91 -16.15
N GLU A 351 20.13 5.40 -14.98
CA GLU A 351 21.42 5.73 -14.37
C GLU A 351 22.60 5.02 -15.06
N THR A 352 22.37 3.85 -15.66
CA THR A 352 23.41 3.09 -16.40
C THR A 352 23.41 3.36 -17.90
N SER A 353 22.41 4.08 -18.42
CA SER A 353 22.19 4.23 -19.87
C SER A 353 22.09 2.89 -20.62
N SER A 354 21.54 1.85 -19.98
CA SER A 354 21.43 0.49 -20.55
C SER A 354 20.00 -0.04 -20.58
N ASN A 355 19.58 -0.52 -21.75
CA ASN A 355 18.27 -1.12 -21.96
C ASN A 355 18.18 -2.60 -21.57
N LYS A 356 19.31 -3.25 -21.24
CA LYS A 356 19.38 -4.73 -21.14
C LYS A 356 18.39 -5.30 -20.14
N ALA A 357 18.37 -4.76 -18.93
CA ALA A 357 17.53 -5.27 -17.84
C ALA A 357 16.03 -5.08 -18.15
N ILE A 358 15.64 -3.87 -18.54
CA ILE A 358 14.23 -3.56 -18.87
C ILE A 358 13.73 -4.32 -20.11
N VAL A 359 14.57 -4.50 -21.14
CA VAL A 359 14.22 -5.30 -22.33
C VAL A 359 14.09 -6.79 -21.99
N THR A 360 14.94 -7.30 -21.10
CA THR A 360 14.85 -8.70 -20.64
C THR A 360 13.51 -8.95 -19.95
N TRP A 361 13.16 -8.09 -18.99
CA TRP A 361 11.88 -8.19 -18.29
C TRP A 361 10.67 -8.02 -19.23
N ALA A 362 10.72 -7.03 -20.12
CA ALA A 362 9.64 -6.82 -21.09
C ALA A 362 9.43 -8.03 -22.02
N LYS A 363 10.52 -8.66 -22.50
CA LYS A 363 10.44 -9.89 -23.29
C LYS A 363 9.86 -11.05 -22.50
N GLU A 364 10.16 -11.16 -21.21
CA GLU A 364 9.59 -12.18 -20.36
C GLU A 364 8.08 -12.01 -20.22
N ILE A 365 7.60 -10.81 -19.86
CA ILE A 365 6.17 -10.49 -19.78
C ILE A 365 5.45 -10.91 -21.06
N ILE A 366 6.01 -10.57 -22.23
CA ILE A 366 5.42 -10.90 -23.53
C ILE A 366 5.41 -12.42 -23.75
N SER A 367 6.55 -13.09 -23.56
CA SER A 367 6.70 -14.53 -23.83
C SER A 367 5.84 -15.41 -22.93
N LYS A 368 5.61 -14.96 -21.70
CA LYS A 368 4.82 -15.66 -20.68
C LYS A 368 3.36 -15.24 -20.66
N GLY A 369 3.01 -14.16 -21.36
CA GLY A 369 1.67 -13.60 -21.39
C GLY A 369 1.23 -13.04 -20.02
N TYR A 370 2.15 -12.50 -19.22
CA TYR A 370 1.78 -11.92 -17.93
C TYR A 370 0.85 -10.72 -18.10
N LYS A 371 -0.20 -10.67 -17.28
CA LYS A 371 -1.06 -9.48 -17.14
C LYS A 371 -0.54 -8.67 -15.97
N THR A 372 0.01 -7.49 -16.24
CA THR A 372 0.65 -6.65 -15.22
C THR A 372 -0.14 -5.36 -14.97
N VAL A 373 -0.06 -4.85 -13.73
CA VAL A 373 -0.26 -3.43 -13.44
C VAL A 373 1.10 -2.85 -13.08
N ASN A 374 1.64 -1.99 -13.93
CA ASN A 374 2.97 -1.40 -13.74
C ASN A 374 2.89 -0.02 -13.09
N MET A 375 3.99 0.45 -12.52
CA MET A 375 4.07 1.77 -11.88
C MET A 375 5.48 2.34 -11.90
N LEU A 376 5.59 3.64 -11.58
CA LEU A 376 6.84 4.29 -11.21
C LEU A 376 6.83 4.54 -9.70
N GLY A 377 6.18 5.62 -9.24
CA GLY A 377 5.82 5.82 -7.84
C GLY A 377 4.50 5.13 -7.44
N CYS A 378 4.29 5.00 -6.13
CA CYS A 378 3.02 4.63 -5.51
C CYS A 378 2.95 5.18 -4.07
N HIS A 379 1.95 4.78 -3.28
CA HIS A 379 1.81 5.22 -1.89
C HIS A 379 2.85 4.63 -0.93
N ASP A 380 3.58 3.59 -1.37
CA ASP A 380 4.65 2.93 -0.63
C ASP A 380 6.03 3.32 -1.20
N GLY A 381 7.10 2.81 -0.58
CA GLY A 381 8.47 3.07 -1.05
C GLY A 381 8.80 2.30 -2.33
N ILE A 382 9.84 2.75 -3.03
CA ILE A 382 10.33 2.13 -4.26
C ILE A 382 10.81 0.70 -3.94
N PRO A 383 10.22 -0.34 -4.57
CA PRO A 383 10.66 -1.73 -4.39
C PRO A 383 12.04 -1.93 -4.99
N VAL A 384 12.95 -2.49 -4.20
CA VAL A 384 14.33 -2.81 -4.60
C VAL A 384 14.68 -4.26 -4.28
N LEU A 385 14.12 -4.82 -3.20
CA LEU A 385 14.27 -6.23 -2.84
C LEU A 385 13.67 -7.15 -3.91
N ASP A 386 12.58 -6.72 -4.53
CA ASP A 386 11.83 -7.47 -5.53
C ASP A 386 12.69 -7.87 -6.75
N LEU A 387 13.79 -7.16 -7.03
CA LEU A 387 14.69 -7.44 -8.15
C LEU A 387 15.67 -8.60 -7.89
N LYS A 388 15.80 -9.02 -6.63
CA LYS A 388 16.84 -9.92 -6.16
C LYS A 388 16.62 -11.37 -6.61
N GLY A 389 17.72 -12.08 -6.83
CA GLY A 389 17.73 -13.54 -6.95
C GLY A 389 17.49 -14.25 -5.63
N LYS A 390 17.20 -15.55 -5.67
CA LYS A 390 16.97 -16.34 -4.45
C LYS A 390 17.38 -17.78 -4.64
N GLU A 391 17.98 -18.35 -3.59
CA GLU A 391 18.16 -19.79 -3.49
C GLU A 391 16.85 -20.46 -3.07
N VAL A 392 16.36 -21.38 -3.90
CA VAL A 392 15.15 -22.16 -3.67
C VAL A 392 15.50 -23.63 -3.87
N ASN A 393 15.29 -24.45 -2.83
CA ASN A 393 15.56 -25.90 -2.86
C ASN A 393 16.98 -26.27 -3.32
N GLY A 394 18.00 -25.53 -2.86
CA GLY A 394 19.41 -25.76 -3.20
C GLY A 394 19.82 -25.30 -4.59
N THR A 395 18.96 -24.60 -5.33
CA THR A 395 19.26 -24.00 -6.64
C THR A 395 19.11 -22.49 -6.57
N TYR A 396 20.14 -21.76 -6.99
CA TYR A 396 20.08 -20.30 -7.06
C TYR A 396 19.38 -19.84 -8.34
N ASN A 397 18.21 -19.23 -8.18
CA ASN A 397 17.51 -18.54 -9.25
C ASN A 397 18.02 -17.10 -9.32
N LYS A 398 18.54 -16.72 -10.49
CA LYS A 398 19.10 -15.40 -10.73
C LYS A 398 18.02 -14.31 -10.62
N GLY A 399 18.40 -13.15 -10.09
CA GLY A 399 17.58 -11.93 -10.07
C GLY A 399 17.45 -11.26 -11.43
N LEU A 400 16.61 -10.23 -11.51
CA LEU A 400 16.58 -9.31 -12.66
C LEU A 400 17.78 -8.37 -12.67
N LEU A 401 18.33 -8.08 -11.49
CA LEU A 401 19.59 -7.38 -11.28
C LEU A 401 20.48 -8.19 -10.33
N GLU A 402 21.79 -8.01 -10.44
CA GLU A 402 22.75 -8.52 -9.46
C GLU A 402 22.70 -7.70 -8.16
N ASP A 403 23.11 -8.30 -7.03
CA ASP A 403 23.09 -7.64 -5.71
C ASP A 403 23.82 -6.28 -5.72
N ALA A 404 24.96 -6.19 -6.42
CA ALA A 404 25.74 -4.94 -6.54
C ALA A 404 25.01 -3.85 -7.35
N GLU A 405 24.22 -4.24 -8.35
CA GLU A 405 23.40 -3.31 -9.14
C GLU A 405 22.22 -2.79 -8.31
N ILE A 406 21.61 -3.66 -7.51
CA ILE A 406 20.54 -3.29 -6.56
C ILE A 406 21.09 -2.32 -5.51
N GLU A 407 22.26 -2.60 -4.94
CA GLU A 407 22.92 -1.69 -4.00
C GLU A 407 23.24 -0.33 -4.63
N SER A 408 23.69 -0.30 -5.89
CA SER A 408 23.92 0.96 -6.61
C SER A 408 22.66 1.79 -6.77
N VAL A 409 21.53 1.16 -7.14
CA VAL A 409 20.22 1.83 -7.24
C VAL A 409 19.80 2.37 -5.88
N MET A 410 19.91 1.56 -4.83
CA MET A 410 19.57 1.98 -3.48
C MET A 410 20.40 3.18 -3.01
N ASN A 411 21.72 3.10 -3.16
CA ASN A 411 22.63 4.17 -2.77
C ASN A 411 22.32 5.46 -3.52
N THR A 412 22.03 5.37 -4.82
CA THR A 412 21.63 6.53 -5.62
C THR A 412 20.35 7.18 -5.06
N ILE A 413 19.33 6.40 -4.71
CA ILE A 413 18.08 6.95 -4.14
C ILE A 413 18.34 7.57 -2.75
N ILE A 414 19.17 6.93 -1.92
CA ILE A 414 19.51 7.42 -0.57
C ILE A 414 20.31 8.73 -0.65
N GLU A 415 21.31 8.81 -1.54
CA GLU A 415 22.09 10.02 -1.80
C GLU A 415 21.21 11.18 -2.28
N ARG A 416 20.09 10.86 -2.96
CA ARG A 416 19.05 11.81 -3.37
C ARG A 416 17.98 12.06 -2.30
N GLY A 417 18.26 11.71 -1.04
CA GLY A 417 17.41 12.00 0.13
C GLY A 417 16.38 10.93 0.46
N GLY A 418 16.43 9.76 -0.19
CA GLY A 418 15.56 8.64 0.11
C GLY A 418 15.82 8.00 1.48
N ARG A 419 14.76 7.45 2.09
CA ARG A 419 14.81 6.83 3.44
C ARG A 419 14.54 5.34 3.37
N VAL A 420 15.52 4.54 3.78
CA VAL A 420 15.43 3.07 3.75
C VAL A 420 14.41 2.55 4.76
N LYS A 421 13.64 1.55 4.32
CA LYS A 421 12.84 0.68 5.19
C LYS A 421 13.46 -0.71 5.23
N ASN A 422 13.89 -1.16 6.41
CA ASN A 422 14.53 -2.47 6.60
C ASN A 422 13.51 -3.53 7.07
N LEU A 423 13.82 -4.81 6.79
CA LEU A 423 13.20 -5.99 7.42
C LEU A 423 14.04 -6.43 8.63
N TYR A 424 13.37 -6.95 9.65
CA TYR A 424 13.99 -7.39 10.91
C TYR A 424 13.56 -8.83 11.24
N ASP A 425 14.44 -9.58 11.90
CA ASP A 425 14.13 -10.89 12.47
C ASP A 425 13.45 -10.78 13.85
N PRO A 426 12.98 -11.89 14.47
CA PRO A 426 12.35 -11.85 15.78
C PRO A 426 13.25 -11.26 16.90
N SER A 427 14.58 -11.28 16.73
CA SER A 427 15.54 -10.68 17.67
C SER A 427 15.75 -9.18 17.45
N GLY A 428 15.16 -8.62 16.38
CA GLY A 428 15.33 -7.23 15.97
C GLY A 428 16.56 -6.99 15.10
N LYS A 429 17.25 -8.03 14.63
CA LYS A 429 18.40 -7.89 13.73
C LYS A 429 17.92 -7.67 12.29
N LYS A 430 18.55 -6.74 11.58
CA LYS A 430 18.26 -6.46 10.16
C LYS A 430 18.50 -7.72 9.31
N ILE A 431 17.46 -8.16 8.59
CA ILE A 431 17.51 -9.27 7.61
C ILE A 431 17.91 -8.75 6.23
N SER A 432 17.18 -7.74 5.75
CA SER A 432 17.36 -7.18 4.40
C SER A 432 16.78 -5.77 4.32
N TYR A 433 17.02 -5.09 3.21
CA TYR A 433 16.25 -3.91 2.80
C TYR A 433 14.93 -4.35 2.16
N TYR A 434 13.86 -3.56 2.31
CA TYR A 434 12.56 -3.83 1.69
C TYR A 434 12.28 -2.85 0.56
N GLN A 435 12.19 -1.58 0.91
CA GLN A 435 11.83 -0.47 0.03
C GLN A 435 12.68 0.77 0.38
N VAL A 436 12.80 1.70 -0.55
CA VAL A 436 13.37 3.04 -0.29
C VAL A 436 12.28 4.10 -0.47
N ASN A 437 11.93 4.83 0.59
CA ASN A 437 10.91 5.86 0.52
C ASN A 437 11.51 7.13 -0.10
N ALA A 438 11.01 7.52 -1.27
CA ALA A 438 11.31 8.75 -1.98
C ALA A 438 10.19 9.02 -3.00
N THR A 439 10.02 10.25 -3.46
CA THR A 439 9.26 10.48 -4.71
C THR A 439 10.04 9.93 -5.88
N PHE A 440 9.35 9.48 -6.93
CA PHE A 440 10.04 8.95 -8.10
C PHE A 440 10.85 10.05 -8.81
N PHE A 441 10.35 11.28 -8.82
CA PHE A 441 11.07 12.43 -9.38
C PHE A 441 12.38 12.73 -8.63
N SER A 442 12.36 12.79 -7.30
CA SER A 442 13.59 12.97 -6.51
C SER A 442 14.53 11.77 -6.64
N ALA A 443 14.00 10.55 -6.74
CA ALA A 443 14.81 9.36 -7.01
C ALA A 443 15.53 9.40 -8.37
N LEU A 444 15.02 10.13 -9.37
CA LEU A 444 15.68 10.40 -10.65
C LEU A 444 16.63 11.61 -10.63
N GLY A 445 16.84 12.22 -9.46
CA GLY A 445 17.68 13.41 -9.31
C GLY A 445 16.98 14.71 -9.70
N GLU A 446 15.65 14.71 -9.67
CA GLU A 446 14.82 15.87 -10.04
C GLU A 446 15.05 16.35 -11.48
N ASP A 447 15.38 15.42 -12.38
CA ASP A 447 15.58 15.66 -13.81
C ASP A 447 14.28 15.41 -14.57
N GLU A 448 13.69 16.48 -15.12
CA GLU A 448 12.44 16.42 -15.88
C GLU A 448 12.55 15.55 -17.14
N LYS A 449 13.72 15.51 -17.79
CA LYS A 449 13.92 14.66 -18.98
C LYS A 449 13.90 13.19 -18.61
N LYS A 450 14.55 12.82 -17.49
CA LYS A 450 14.49 11.46 -16.96
C LYS A 450 13.07 11.07 -16.59
N LEU A 451 12.31 11.95 -15.91
CA LEU A 451 10.92 11.66 -15.55
C LEU A 451 10.04 11.47 -16.79
N LEU A 452 10.17 12.34 -17.79
CA LEU A 452 9.38 12.24 -19.01
C LEU A 452 9.73 10.96 -19.79
N LEU A 453 11.01 10.62 -19.89
CA LEU A 453 11.48 9.39 -20.51
C LEU A 453 10.98 8.15 -19.75
N ALA A 454 11.06 8.15 -18.42
CA ALA A 454 10.52 7.08 -17.59
C ALA A 454 9.02 6.88 -17.83
N ARG A 455 8.24 7.97 -17.90
CA ARG A 455 6.82 7.91 -18.21
C ARG A 455 6.56 7.35 -19.61
N ALA A 456 7.32 7.78 -20.61
CA ALA A 456 7.19 7.29 -21.98
C ALA A 456 7.45 5.78 -22.06
N ILE A 457 8.54 5.30 -21.45
CA ILE A 457 8.85 3.87 -21.39
C ILE A 457 7.74 3.13 -20.64
N GLN A 458 7.29 3.63 -19.49
CA GLN A 458 6.19 3.02 -18.72
C GLN A 458 4.91 2.83 -19.56
N MET A 459 4.50 3.85 -20.33
CA MET A 459 3.30 3.75 -21.17
C MET A 459 3.46 2.68 -22.27
N PHE A 460 4.67 2.43 -22.74
CA PHE A 460 4.97 1.46 -23.79
C PHE A 460 5.27 0.05 -23.26
N MET A 461 5.52 -0.11 -21.96
CA MET A 461 5.63 -1.42 -21.33
C MET A 461 4.28 -2.16 -21.37
N PRO A 462 4.27 -3.51 -21.51
CA PRO A 462 3.05 -4.29 -21.41
C PRO A 462 2.38 -4.12 -20.05
N GLY A 463 1.05 -4.13 -20.06
CA GLY A 463 0.22 -4.01 -18.86
C GLY A 463 -0.55 -2.70 -18.74
N ILE A 464 -1.27 -2.58 -17.63
CA ILE A 464 -2.03 -1.38 -17.26
C ILE A 464 -1.08 -0.41 -16.54
N PRO A 465 -0.80 0.78 -17.08
CA PRO A 465 0.07 1.73 -16.41
C PRO A 465 -0.66 2.49 -15.30
N GLN A 466 -0.21 2.28 -14.07
CA GLN A 466 -0.65 3.03 -12.89
C GLN A 466 0.26 4.24 -12.66
N VAL A 467 -0.35 5.39 -12.42
CA VAL A 467 0.33 6.69 -12.34
C VAL A 467 0.03 7.32 -10.98
N TRP A 468 1.07 7.49 -10.18
CA TRP A 468 0.98 8.18 -8.90
C TRP A 468 0.72 9.67 -9.12
N TYR A 469 -0.26 10.23 -8.42
CA TYR A 469 -0.67 11.62 -8.60
C TYR A 469 0.51 12.59 -8.46
N LEU A 470 1.40 12.36 -7.50
CA LEU A 470 2.52 13.25 -7.21
C LEU A 470 3.56 13.25 -8.33
N ASP A 471 3.74 12.12 -9.02
CA ASP A 471 4.67 12.00 -10.15
C ASP A 471 4.20 12.80 -11.38
N ILE A 472 2.87 12.96 -11.56
CA ILE A 472 2.30 13.79 -12.65
C ILE A 472 2.82 15.22 -12.53
N PHE A 473 2.88 15.73 -11.30
CA PHE A 473 3.29 17.09 -10.96
C PHE A 473 4.76 17.23 -10.61
N ALA A 474 5.60 16.23 -10.94
CA ALA A 474 7.02 16.21 -10.61
C ALA A 474 7.28 16.56 -9.14
N GLY A 475 6.46 16.01 -8.23
CA GLY A 475 6.56 16.31 -6.81
C GLY A 475 7.85 15.79 -6.19
N LYS A 476 8.42 16.58 -5.29
CA LYS A 476 9.70 16.33 -4.62
C LYS A 476 9.49 15.70 -3.25
N ASN A 477 10.57 15.11 -2.72
CA ASN A 477 10.61 14.60 -1.35
C ASN A 477 10.12 15.64 -0.33
N ASN A 478 9.12 15.26 0.46
CA ASN A 478 8.63 16.07 1.57
C ASN A 478 9.32 15.69 2.88
N TYR A 479 10.50 16.26 3.10
CA TYR A 479 11.33 15.98 4.27
C TYR A 479 10.62 16.35 5.57
N GLU A 480 9.92 17.49 5.60
CA GLU A 480 9.21 17.95 6.80
C GLU A 480 8.13 16.95 7.23
N ALA A 481 7.32 16.46 6.29
CA ALA A 481 6.30 15.44 6.58
C ALA A 481 6.94 14.12 7.06
N ALA A 482 8.03 13.70 6.42
CA ALA A 482 8.74 12.49 6.80
C ALA A 482 9.39 12.57 8.19
N ASP A 483 9.87 13.76 8.60
CA ASP A 483 10.47 13.99 9.92
C ASP A 483 9.42 14.06 11.03
N LYS A 484 8.26 14.66 10.77
CA LYS A 484 7.15 14.74 11.74
C LYS A 484 6.58 13.37 12.11
N GLY A 485 6.54 12.43 11.16
CA GLY A 485 5.95 11.10 11.40
C GLY A 485 6.91 10.05 11.99
N GLY A 486 8.15 10.42 12.31
CA GLY A 486 9.15 9.48 12.85
C GLY A 486 9.49 8.31 11.92
N SER A 487 9.98 7.21 12.46
CA SER A 487 10.39 6.02 11.68
C SER A 487 9.23 5.33 10.93
N GLY A 488 8.00 5.48 11.42
CA GLY A 488 6.78 5.02 10.75
C GLY A 488 6.30 5.95 9.64
N GLY A 489 6.65 7.24 9.70
CA GLY A 489 6.22 8.30 8.80
C GLY A 489 7.11 8.52 7.58
N HIS A 490 8.18 7.74 7.38
CA HIS A 490 9.04 7.89 6.21
C HIS A 490 8.28 7.79 4.87
N LYS A 491 7.13 7.10 4.83
CA LYS A 491 6.28 7.05 3.62
C LYS A 491 5.69 8.42 3.25
N GLU A 492 5.47 9.31 4.22
CA GLU A 492 4.91 10.64 3.99
C GLU A 492 5.81 11.53 3.11
N ILE A 493 7.10 11.16 2.95
CA ILE A 493 8.01 11.81 2.00
C ILE A 493 7.46 11.84 0.57
N ASN A 494 6.60 10.88 0.20
CA ASN A 494 6.02 10.70 -1.13
C ASN A 494 4.49 10.87 -1.15
N ARG A 495 3.90 11.54 -0.15
CA ARG A 495 2.43 11.65 -0.01
C ARG A 495 1.93 13.06 0.25
N THR A 496 2.65 14.05 -0.29
CA THR A 496 2.31 15.47 -0.21
C THR A 496 0.94 15.76 -0.82
N THR A 497 0.00 16.30 -0.05
CA THR A 497 -1.25 16.81 -0.60
C THR A 497 -0.98 18.04 -1.47
N LEU A 498 -1.51 18.06 -2.69
CA LEU A 498 -1.39 19.18 -3.61
C LEU A 498 -2.64 20.05 -3.51
N THR A 499 -2.47 21.36 -3.39
CA THR A 499 -3.60 22.30 -3.42
C THR A 499 -4.12 22.48 -4.85
N ASN A 500 -5.37 22.95 -5.01
CA ASN A 500 -5.90 23.29 -6.33
C ASN A 500 -5.02 24.30 -7.09
N LYS A 501 -4.34 25.20 -6.37
CA LYS A 501 -3.35 26.12 -6.95
C LYS A 501 -2.12 25.39 -7.48
N ASP A 502 -1.63 24.37 -6.78
CA ASP A 502 -0.50 23.55 -7.26
C ASP A 502 -0.86 22.83 -8.57
N ILE A 503 -2.11 22.40 -8.72
CA ILE A 503 -2.62 21.83 -9.97
C ILE A 503 -2.63 22.88 -11.09
N GLU A 504 -3.17 24.07 -10.83
CA GLU A 504 -3.21 25.18 -11.79
C GLU A 504 -1.80 25.61 -12.25
N GLU A 505 -0.84 25.72 -11.33
CA GLU A 505 0.55 26.05 -11.67
C GLU A 505 1.24 24.88 -12.38
N GLY A 506 1.01 23.65 -11.94
CA GLY A 506 1.54 22.44 -12.56
C GLY A 506 1.13 22.33 -14.04
N LEU A 507 -0.13 22.64 -14.36
CA LEU A 507 -0.66 22.66 -15.72
C LEU A 507 -0.01 23.71 -16.64
N LYS A 508 0.81 24.62 -16.10
CA LYS A 508 1.62 25.57 -16.91
C LYS A 508 3.00 25.04 -17.26
N THR A 509 3.44 23.94 -16.63
CA THR A 509 4.79 23.38 -16.82
C THR A 509 4.84 22.41 -18.01
N ALA A 510 5.99 22.38 -18.70
CA ALA A 510 6.18 21.49 -19.84
C ALA A 510 6.16 20.01 -19.43
N ILE A 511 6.76 19.66 -18.29
CA ILE A 511 6.82 18.29 -17.78
C ILE A 511 5.43 17.70 -17.54
N VAL A 512 4.52 18.44 -16.87
CA VAL A 512 3.14 17.99 -16.62
C VAL A 512 2.40 17.82 -17.95
N LEU A 513 2.39 18.85 -18.79
CA LEU A 513 1.67 18.83 -20.06
C LEU A 513 2.16 17.72 -21.00
N ASN A 514 3.47 17.45 -21.02
CA ASN A 514 4.04 16.40 -21.86
C ASN A 514 3.75 15.00 -21.31
N GLN A 515 3.77 14.79 -19.99
CA GLN A 515 3.28 13.55 -19.39
C GLN A 515 1.81 13.31 -19.77
N LEU A 516 0.93 14.31 -19.61
CA LEU A 516 -0.50 14.20 -19.95
C LEU A 516 -0.73 13.86 -21.42
N LYS A 517 0.06 14.44 -22.35
CA LYS A 517 -0.01 14.09 -23.79
C LYS A 517 0.31 12.63 -24.05
N ILE A 518 1.39 12.11 -23.45
CA ILE A 518 1.83 10.72 -23.64
C ILE A 518 0.80 9.75 -23.03
N MET A 519 0.29 10.06 -21.84
CA MET A 519 -0.74 9.25 -21.18
C MET A 519 -2.07 9.26 -21.95
N ARG A 520 -2.48 10.41 -22.49
CA ARG A 520 -3.66 10.48 -23.37
C ARG A 520 -3.51 9.58 -24.59
N LEU A 521 -2.36 9.62 -25.28
CA LEU A 521 -2.10 8.72 -26.40
C LEU A 521 -2.23 7.25 -25.97
N ARG A 522 -1.65 6.90 -24.81
CA ARG A 522 -1.73 5.53 -24.26
C ARG A 522 -3.17 5.07 -23.97
N ASN A 523 -4.03 6.00 -23.59
CA ASN A 523 -5.41 5.74 -23.21
C ASN A 523 -6.38 5.75 -24.41
N THR A 524 -6.03 6.38 -25.53
CA THR A 524 -6.95 6.57 -26.69
C THR A 524 -6.53 5.85 -27.97
N SER A 525 -5.26 5.47 -28.14
CA SER A 525 -4.81 4.79 -29.38
C SER A 525 -5.10 3.29 -29.32
N LYS A 526 -5.79 2.74 -30.32
CA LYS A 526 -6.09 1.29 -30.34
C LYS A 526 -4.87 0.45 -30.67
N ALA A 527 -3.74 1.04 -31.04
CA ALA A 527 -2.46 0.35 -31.16
C ALA A 527 -2.13 -0.45 -29.90
N PHE A 528 -2.40 0.11 -28.72
CA PHE A 528 -2.13 -0.54 -27.42
C PHE A 528 -3.11 -1.66 -27.06
N LEU A 529 -4.11 -1.94 -27.91
CA LEU A 529 -4.95 -3.14 -27.81
C LEU A 529 -4.39 -4.32 -28.62
N GLY A 530 -3.34 -4.08 -29.41
CA GLY A 530 -2.74 -5.07 -30.30
C GLY A 530 -1.50 -5.72 -29.71
N ASN A 531 -0.53 -6.02 -30.58
CA ASN A 531 0.69 -6.71 -30.21
C ASN A 531 1.82 -5.72 -29.99
N ILE A 532 2.65 -5.99 -28.99
CA ILE A 532 3.90 -5.28 -28.74
C ILE A 532 5.08 -6.00 -29.39
N LYS A 533 6.02 -5.24 -29.92
CA LYS A 533 7.31 -5.70 -30.39
C LYS A 533 8.42 -4.78 -29.89
N ILE A 534 9.48 -5.38 -29.38
CA ILE A 534 10.71 -4.69 -29.00
C ILE A 534 11.73 -4.93 -30.12
N ASN A 535 12.02 -3.89 -30.88
CA ASN A 535 12.96 -3.97 -31.99
C ASN A 535 14.40 -4.01 -31.46
N THR A 536 15.32 -4.59 -32.25
CA THR A 536 16.74 -4.57 -31.92
C THR A 536 17.28 -3.15 -32.07
N SER A 537 17.93 -2.65 -31.02
CA SER A 537 18.56 -1.32 -30.95
C SER A 537 19.92 -1.41 -30.25
N ASN A 538 20.68 -0.32 -30.25
CA ASN A 538 21.88 -0.22 -29.42
C ASN A 538 21.52 -0.29 -27.93
N GLU A 539 22.48 -0.64 -27.07
CA GLU A 539 22.25 -0.80 -25.63
C GLU A 539 21.73 0.48 -24.97
N ASN A 540 22.15 1.65 -25.45
CA ASN A 540 21.71 2.95 -24.97
C ASN A 540 20.47 3.49 -25.70
N GLU A 541 19.76 2.67 -26.45
CA GLU A 541 18.57 3.06 -27.21
C GLU A 541 17.42 2.08 -26.98
N LEU A 542 16.18 2.57 -27.02
CA LEU A 542 14.97 1.76 -26.97
C LEU A 542 14.12 1.99 -28.20
N ASP A 543 13.62 0.92 -28.80
CA ASP A 543 12.66 0.94 -29.90
C ASP A 543 11.52 -0.05 -29.62
N ILE A 544 10.38 0.47 -29.18
CA ILE A 544 9.21 -0.31 -28.77
C ILE A 544 8.03 0.12 -29.64
N ILE A 545 7.37 -0.84 -30.31
CA ILE A 545 6.21 -0.59 -31.15
C ILE A 545 5.01 -1.43 -30.69
N TRP A 546 3.84 -0.82 -30.68
CA TRP A 546 2.54 -1.46 -30.55
C TRP A 546 1.80 -1.36 -31.88
N GLU A 547 1.18 -2.46 -32.32
CA GLU A 547 0.48 -2.56 -33.60
C GLU A 547 -0.86 -3.29 -33.44
N ASN A 548 -1.94 -2.69 -33.95
CA ASN A 548 -3.28 -3.27 -34.01
C ASN A 548 -3.90 -3.01 -35.38
N GLY A 549 -3.79 -3.98 -36.30
CA GLY A 549 -4.20 -3.80 -37.69
C GLY A 549 -3.39 -2.69 -38.36
N ASN A 550 -4.05 -1.63 -38.81
CA ASN A 550 -3.41 -0.46 -39.43
C ASN A 550 -3.00 0.62 -38.40
N GLU A 551 -3.39 0.47 -37.13
CA GLU A 551 -3.02 1.41 -36.07
C GLU A 551 -1.69 1.01 -35.42
N PHE A 552 -0.81 1.98 -35.18
CA PHE A 552 0.46 1.77 -34.50
C PHE A 552 0.85 2.92 -33.58
N ALA A 553 1.71 2.63 -32.61
CA ALA A 553 2.44 3.61 -31.82
C ALA A 553 3.86 3.09 -31.56
N GLN A 554 4.89 3.88 -31.88
CA GLN A 554 6.29 3.51 -31.76
C GLN A 554 7.04 4.55 -30.92
N LEU A 555 7.68 4.10 -29.85
CA LEU A 555 8.62 4.87 -29.03
C LEU A 555 10.04 4.59 -29.51
N LYS A 556 10.79 5.64 -29.85
CA LYS A 556 12.24 5.62 -29.99
C LYS A 556 12.86 6.54 -28.94
N ALA A 557 13.77 6.03 -28.14
CA ALA A 557 14.41 6.77 -27.06
C ALA A 557 15.92 6.53 -27.01
N ASN A 558 16.66 7.55 -26.57
CA ASN A 558 18.09 7.45 -26.27
C ASN A 558 18.29 7.64 -24.76
N LEU A 559 18.86 6.63 -24.11
CA LEU A 559 19.06 6.55 -22.66
C LEU A 559 20.23 7.42 -22.18
N THR A 560 21.11 7.88 -23.07
CA THR A 560 22.24 8.75 -22.73
C THR A 560 21.86 10.24 -22.78
N THR A 561 21.12 10.64 -23.81
CA THR A 561 20.70 12.04 -24.01
C THR A 561 19.33 12.36 -23.43
N TYR A 562 18.59 11.32 -23.02
CA TYR A 562 17.20 11.33 -22.57
C TYR A 562 16.20 11.88 -23.61
N THR A 563 16.59 11.94 -24.88
CA THR A 563 15.70 12.38 -25.97
C THR A 563 14.76 11.26 -26.39
N LEU A 564 13.51 11.59 -26.70
CA LEU A 564 12.54 10.59 -27.18
C LEU A 564 11.63 11.12 -28.27
N ALA A 565 11.19 10.22 -29.14
CA ALA A 565 10.18 10.48 -30.15
C ALA A 565 9.13 9.37 -30.16
N ILE A 566 7.86 9.75 -30.23
CA ILE A 566 6.73 8.84 -30.38
C ILE A 566 6.08 9.10 -31.72
N THR A 567 6.12 8.10 -32.60
CA THR A 567 5.45 8.13 -33.91
C THR A 567 4.23 7.23 -33.86
N PHE A 568 3.06 7.70 -34.25
CA PHE A 568 1.81 6.95 -34.08
C PHE A 568 0.79 7.28 -35.18
N SER A 569 -0.12 6.36 -35.43
CA SER A 569 -1.27 6.58 -36.30
C SER A 569 -2.43 7.22 -35.53
N GLU A 570 -3.05 8.24 -36.11
CA GLU A 570 -4.31 8.81 -35.61
C GLU A 570 -5.18 9.20 -36.81
N ASN A 571 -6.38 8.61 -36.91
CA ASN A 571 -7.29 8.79 -38.05
C ASN A 571 -6.59 8.51 -39.40
N GLU A 572 -5.87 7.38 -39.50
CA GLU A 572 -5.11 6.96 -40.69
C GLU A 572 -3.93 7.88 -41.08
N ILE A 573 -3.62 8.89 -40.26
CA ILE A 573 -2.49 9.81 -40.49
C ILE A 573 -1.37 9.50 -39.49
N THR A 574 -0.13 9.44 -39.98
CA THR A 574 1.05 9.35 -39.13
C THR A 574 1.38 10.69 -38.48
N LYS A 575 1.40 10.72 -37.15
CA LYS A 575 1.83 11.86 -36.32
C LYS A 575 3.11 11.53 -35.56
N LYS A 576 3.80 12.57 -35.12
CA LYS A 576 5.04 12.45 -34.34
C LYS A 576 5.10 13.48 -33.21
N MET A 577 5.39 13.02 -32.01
CA MET A 577 5.78 13.84 -30.87
C MET A 577 7.28 13.68 -30.64
N THR A 578 7.99 14.77 -30.38
CA THR A 578 9.43 14.77 -30.06
C THR A 578 9.64 15.63 -28.83
N PHE A 579 10.46 15.16 -27.89
CA PHE A 579 10.72 15.82 -26.61
C PHE A 579 12.22 15.90 -26.32
#